data_AF-A0A968T3A4-F1
#
_entry.id   AF-A0A968T3A4-F1
#
_cell.length_a   1.000
_cell.length_b   1.000
_cell.length_c   1.000
_cell.angle_alpha   90.00
_cell.angle_beta   90.00
_cell.angle_gamma   90.00
#
_symmetry.space_group_name_H-M   'P 1'
#
loop_
_entity.id
_entity.type
_entity.pdbx_description
1 polymer ?
#
loop_
_entity_poly.entity_id
_entity_poly.type
_entity_poly.pdbx_seq_one_letter_code
_entity_poly.pdbx_strand_id
1 'polypeptide(L)'
;MILRALGFKNDTSKGAPICRWVYQDILVDVMPSDSEVLGFSNIWYDEGIENKISKTLPDGTEIFVFPPEYYLAAKIEAHIGRGGNDLRQSHDFEDIIYILDNCSELLESISNANESVKAYLKEECSKLLKNEGLTEGIESALPNGSEEEATEIIIELIQNIVDIE
;
A
#
# COMPACT_ATOMS: atom_id res chain seq x y z
N MET A 1 -19.90 -6.10 -16.67
CA MET A 1 -20.75 -5.44 -17.71
C MET A 1 -20.87 -3.93 -17.51
N ILE A 2 -20.82 -3.41 -16.26
CA ILE A 2 -21.01 -1.99 -15.93
C ILE A 2 -19.88 -1.08 -16.46
N LEU A 3 -18.60 -1.38 -16.17
CA LEU A 3 -17.47 -0.52 -16.56
C LEU A 3 -17.38 -0.26 -18.07
N ARG A 4 -17.59 -1.30 -18.88
CA ARG A 4 -17.61 -1.19 -20.35
C ARG A 4 -18.73 -0.28 -20.85
N ALA A 5 -19.90 -0.34 -20.22
CA ALA A 5 -21.01 0.54 -20.56
C ALA A 5 -20.72 2.01 -20.19
N LEU A 6 -19.89 2.24 -19.17
CA LEU A 6 -19.40 3.57 -18.80
C LEU A 6 -18.25 4.06 -19.68
N GLY A 7 -17.75 3.24 -20.63
CA GLY A 7 -16.71 3.61 -21.58
C GLY A 7 -15.30 3.13 -21.22
N PHE A 8 -15.13 2.40 -20.12
CA PHE A 8 -13.85 1.78 -19.77
C PHE A 8 -13.51 0.65 -20.76
N LYS A 9 -12.24 0.56 -21.13
CA LYS A 9 -11.70 -0.52 -21.96
C LYS A 9 -10.54 -1.16 -21.22
N ASN A 10 -10.41 -2.48 -21.25
CA ASN A 10 -9.22 -3.11 -20.70
C ASN A 10 -7.97 -2.61 -21.44
N ASP A 11 -6.89 -2.38 -20.70
CA ASP A 11 -5.61 -2.07 -21.31
C ASP A 11 -5.04 -3.33 -21.98
N THR A 12 -4.83 -3.23 -23.29
CA THR A 12 -4.28 -4.32 -24.12
C THR A 12 -2.81 -4.12 -24.47
N SER A 13 -2.15 -3.13 -23.86
CA SER A 13 -0.72 -2.93 -24.03
C SER A 13 0.07 -4.13 -23.49
N LYS A 14 1.25 -4.36 -24.07
CA LYS A 14 2.08 -5.51 -23.71
C LYS A 14 2.54 -5.35 -22.26
N GLY A 15 2.18 -6.31 -21.41
CA GLY A 15 2.54 -6.32 -19.99
C GLY A 15 1.60 -5.54 -19.08
N ALA A 16 0.47 -5.04 -19.59
CA ALA A 16 -0.56 -4.41 -18.76
C ALA A 16 -1.10 -5.40 -17.71
N PRO A 17 -1.23 -4.99 -16.44
CA PRO A 17 -1.92 -5.79 -15.43
C PRO A 17 -3.36 -6.11 -15.86
N ILE A 18 -3.86 -7.29 -15.54
CA ILE A 18 -5.22 -7.71 -15.91
C ILE A 18 -6.32 -6.82 -15.34
N CYS A 19 -6.05 -6.16 -14.21
CA CYS A 19 -6.94 -5.20 -13.56
C CYS A 19 -6.96 -3.83 -14.22
N ARG A 20 -6.06 -3.54 -15.18
CA ARG A 20 -5.90 -2.21 -15.75
C ARG A 20 -6.94 -1.91 -16.81
N TRP A 21 -7.56 -0.74 -16.68
CA TRP A 21 -8.50 -0.16 -17.63
C TRP A 21 -8.00 1.19 -18.12
N VAL A 22 -8.49 1.59 -19.28
CA VAL A 22 -8.32 2.90 -19.89
C VAL A 22 -9.68 3.58 -19.96
N TYR A 23 -9.77 4.79 -19.41
CA TYR A 23 -10.95 5.65 -19.46
C TYR A 23 -10.53 7.07 -19.80
N GLN A 24 -10.96 7.58 -20.97
CA GLN A 24 -10.58 8.93 -21.45
C GLN A 24 -9.06 9.18 -21.36
N ASP A 25 -8.26 8.21 -21.83
CA ASP A 25 -6.80 8.21 -21.79
C ASP A 25 -6.17 8.17 -20.37
N ILE A 26 -6.98 7.99 -19.33
CA ILE A 26 -6.54 7.78 -17.94
C ILE A 26 -6.44 6.28 -17.68
N LEU A 27 -5.32 5.85 -17.12
CA LEU A 27 -5.14 4.49 -16.62
C LEU A 27 -5.80 4.35 -15.24
N VAL A 28 -6.64 3.34 -15.09
CA VAL A 28 -7.37 3.05 -13.86
C VAL A 28 -7.25 1.57 -13.56
N ASP A 29 -6.58 1.23 -12.46
CA ASP A 29 -6.49 -0.14 -11.97
C ASP A 29 -7.71 -0.43 -11.10
N VAL A 30 -8.59 -1.33 -11.57
CA VAL A 30 -9.80 -1.73 -10.84
C VAL A 30 -9.53 -3.05 -10.15
N MET A 31 -9.35 -2.98 -8.84
CA MET A 31 -9.03 -4.13 -7.98
C MET A 31 -10.29 -4.59 -7.22
N PRO A 32 -10.87 -5.75 -7.57
CA PRO A 32 -11.98 -6.33 -6.82
C PRO A 32 -11.46 -6.97 -5.52
N SER A 33 -12.29 -6.99 -4.48
CA SER A 33 -11.97 -7.74 -3.26
C SER A 33 -12.24 -9.25 -3.43
N ASP A 34 -13.21 -9.61 -4.28
CA ASP A 34 -13.50 -11.00 -4.62
C ASP A 34 -12.42 -11.58 -5.55
N SER A 35 -11.67 -12.55 -5.00
CA SER A 35 -10.61 -13.29 -5.69
C SER A 35 -11.10 -14.02 -6.95
N GLU A 36 -12.38 -14.40 -7.04
CA GLU A 36 -12.92 -15.10 -8.22
C GLU A 36 -12.96 -14.21 -9.47
N VAL A 37 -12.92 -12.88 -9.29
CA VAL A 37 -13.02 -11.92 -10.39
C VAL A 37 -11.71 -11.84 -11.19
N LEU A 38 -10.54 -11.86 -10.54
CA LEU A 38 -9.23 -11.75 -11.19
C LEU A 38 -8.30 -12.96 -10.97
N GLY A 39 -8.69 -13.91 -10.13
CA GLY A 39 -7.87 -15.09 -9.78
C GLY A 39 -6.83 -14.83 -8.68
N PHE A 40 -6.86 -13.66 -8.05
CA PHE A 40 -6.03 -13.29 -6.90
C PHE A 40 -6.73 -12.17 -6.11
N SER A 41 -6.42 -12.07 -4.82
CA SER A 41 -6.90 -10.99 -3.94
C SER A 41 -5.85 -10.70 -2.87
N ASN A 42 -6.08 -9.65 -2.08
CA ASN A 42 -5.31 -9.29 -0.92
C ASN A 42 -6.20 -9.39 0.32
N ILE A 43 -5.71 -10.04 1.38
CA ILE A 43 -6.49 -10.33 2.58
C ILE A 43 -7.00 -9.05 3.28
N TRP A 44 -6.37 -7.90 3.03
CA TRP A 44 -6.73 -6.61 3.64
C TRP A 44 -7.80 -5.83 2.86
N TYR A 45 -8.20 -6.29 1.67
CA TYR A 45 -9.16 -5.55 0.84
C TYR A 45 -10.56 -5.46 1.46
N ASP A 46 -11.09 -6.56 1.98
CA ASP A 46 -12.44 -6.54 2.56
C ASP A 46 -12.49 -5.61 3.79
N GLU A 47 -11.58 -5.79 4.74
CA GLU A 47 -11.54 -4.99 5.97
C GLU A 47 -11.23 -3.50 5.67
N GLY A 48 -10.34 -3.21 4.72
CA GLY A 48 -10.07 -1.83 4.31
C GLY A 48 -11.23 -1.16 3.55
N ILE A 49 -12.04 -1.92 2.80
CA ILE A 49 -13.26 -1.40 2.14
C ILE A 49 -14.37 -1.12 3.17
N GLU A 50 -14.48 -1.97 4.19
CA GLU A 50 -15.40 -1.77 5.31
C GLU A 50 -15.06 -0.50 6.09
N ASN A 51 -13.77 -0.24 6.31
CA ASN A 51 -13.26 0.90 7.08
C ASN A 51 -12.90 2.14 6.22
N LYS A 52 -13.31 2.17 4.95
CA LYS A 52 -12.98 3.26 4.01
C LYS A 52 -13.26 4.66 4.56
N ILE A 53 -12.37 5.60 4.24
CA ILE A 53 -12.44 6.99 4.70
C ILE A 53 -13.20 7.82 3.66
N SER A 54 -14.18 8.61 4.08
CA SER A 54 -14.82 9.61 3.20
C SER A 54 -13.94 10.86 3.08
N LYS A 55 -13.72 11.34 1.86
CA LYS A 55 -13.05 12.61 1.57
C LYS A 55 -13.88 13.40 0.56
N THR A 56 -13.91 14.72 0.72
CA THR A 56 -14.61 15.63 -0.20
C THR A 56 -13.59 16.32 -1.11
N LEU A 57 -13.77 16.19 -2.42
CA LEU A 57 -12.96 16.86 -3.42
C LEU A 57 -13.29 18.36 -3.49
N PRO A 58 -12.42 19.21 -4.10
CA PRO A 58 -12.64 20.66 -4.17
C PRO A 58 -13.96 21.10 -4.83
N ASP A 59 -14.54 20.25 -5.68
CA ASP A 59 -15.83 20.48 -6.34
C ASP A 59 -17.04 20.01 -5.53
N GLY A 60 -16.83 19.49 -4.31
CA GLY A 60 -17.86 18.96 -3.43
C GLY A 60 -18.17 17.48 -3.64
N THR A 61 -17.52 16.79 -4.58
CA THR A 61 -17.72 15.36 -4.80
C THR A 61 -17.18 14.57 -3.61
N GLU A 62 -18.02 13.72 -3.02
CA GLU A 62 -17.57 12.76 -2.01
C GLU A 62 -16.96 11.52 -2.68
N ILE A 63 -15.76 11.15 -2.23
CA ILE A 63 -15.07 9.94 -2.62
C ILE A 63 -14.71 9.12 -1.38
N PHE A 64 -14.48 7.83 -1.59
CA PHE A 64 -13.92 6.97 -0.58
C PHE A 64 -12.46 6.67 -0.87
N VAL A 65 -11.65 6.70 0.19
CA VAL A 65 -10.21 6.43 0.15
C VAL A 65 -9.93 5.22 1.03
N PHE A 66 -9.03 4.36 0.55
CA PHE A 66 -8.58 3.19 1.31
C PHE A 66 -7.74 3.65 2.52
N PRO A 67 -7.99 3.17 3.74
CA PRO A 67 -7.30 3.68 4.92
C PRO A 67 -5.80 3.32 4.91
N PRO A 68 -4.94 4.18 5.49
CA PRO A 68 -3.49 4.03 5.37
C PRO A 68 -2.94 2.77 6.04
N GLU A 69 -3.50 2.34 7.17
CA GLU A 69 -3.11 1.10 7.87
C GLU A 69 -3.38 -0.15 7.03
N TYR A 70 -4.54 -0.22 6.36
CA TYR A 70 -4.86 -1.33 5.47
C TYR A 70 -4.07 -1.23 4.16
N TYR A 71 -3.78 -0.02 3.68
CA TYR A 71 -2.91 0.18 2.51
C TYR A 71 -1.51 -0.35 2.77
N LEU A 72 -0.91 0.02 3.91
CA LEU A 72 0.40 -0.46 4.34
C LEU A 72 0.42 -1.99 4.43
N ALA A 73 -0.59 -2.57 5.09
CA ALA A 73 -0.71 -4.03 5.22
C ALA A 73 -0.86 -4.72 3.86
N ALA A 74 -1.67 -4.14 2.95
CA ALA A 74 -1.84 -4.65 1.60
C ALA A 74 -0.54 -4.61 0.79
N LYS A 75 0.28 -3.57 0.96
CA LYS A 75 1.59 -3.46 0.29
C LYS A 75 2.62 -4.43 0.84
N ILE A 76 2.65 -4.65 2.15
CA ILE A 76 3.48 -5.69 2.76
C ILE A 76 3.10 -7.07 2.22
N GLU A 77 1.81 -7.40 2.16
CA GLU A 77 1.34 -8.67 1.60
C GLU A 77 1.72 -8.83 0.12
N ALA A 78 1.62 -7.75 -0.66
CA ALA A 78 2.06 -7.76 -2.05
C ALA A 78 3.58 -7.96 -2.18
N HIS A 79 4.37 -7.30 -1.32
CA HIS A 79 5.82 -7.50 -1.27
C HIS A 79 6.17 -8.97 -0.96
N ILE A 80 5.52 -9.59 0.03
CA ILE A 80 5.73 -11.00 0.37
C ILE A 80 5.38 -11.92 -0.81
N GLY A 81 4.27 -11.64 -1.49
CA GLY A 81 3.78 -12.48 -2.59
C GLY A 81 4.57 -12.37 -3.90
N ARG A 82 5.10 -11.19 -4.23
CA ARG A 82 5.74 -10.93 -5.54
C ARG A 82 7.00 -10.06 -5.53
N GLY A 83 7.37 -9.48 -4.38
CA GLY A 83 8.49 -8.54 -4.25
C GLY A 83 9.88 -9.17 -4.24
N GLY A 84 9.97 -10.50 -4.02
CA GLY A 84 11.24 -11.21 -3.93
C GLY A 84 12.00 -10.94 -2.63
N ASN A 85 13.26 -11.35 -2.57
CA ASN A 85 14.07 -11.25 -1.34
C ASN A 85 14.89 -9.94 -1.24
N ASP A 86 14.99 -9.18 -2.34
CA ASP A 86 15.77 -7.94 -2.41
C ASP A 86 14.81 -6.75 -2.36
N LEU A 87 14.79 -6.04 -1.23
CA LEU A 87 13.88 -4.89 -1.00
C LEU A 87 14.03 -3.81 -2.07
N ARG A 88 15.24 -3.61 -2.58
CA ARG A 88 15.59 -2.58 -3.58
C ARG A 88 14.94 -2.81 -4.94
N GLN A 89 14.38 -3.99 -5.17
CA GLN A 89 13.76 -4.37 -6.44
C GLN A 89 12.23 -4.46 -6.34
N SER A 90 11.67 -4.13 -5.18
CA SER A 90 10.23 -4.26 -4.94
C SER A 90 9.53 -2.91 -4.99
N HIS A 91 8.72 -2.71 -6.03
CA HIS A 91 7.82 -1.56 -6.11
C HIS A 91 6.82 -1.48 -4.94
N ASP A 92 6.41 -2.62 -4.40
CA ASP A 92 5.55 -2.62 -3.21
C ASP A 92 6.32 -2.13 -1.96
N PHE A 93 7.63 -2.37 -1.88
CA PHE A 93 8.47 -1.80 -0.84
C PHE A 93 8.69 -0.29 -1.03
N GLU A 94 8.86 0.19 -2.27
CA GLU A 94 8.87 1.63 -2.58
C GLU A 94 7.57 2.31 -2.06
N ASP A 95 6.41 1.71 -2.29
CA ASP A 95 5.12 2.22 -1.79
C ASP A 95 5.02 2.18 -0.25
N ILE A 96 5.61 1.17 0.41
CA ILE A 96 5.70 1.11 1.88
C ILE A 96 6.51 2.31 2.40
N ILE A 97 7.70 2.54 1.83
CA ILE A 97 8.57 3.65 2.21
C ILE A 97 7.89 5.00 1.96
N TYR A 98 7.22 5.16 0.82
CA TYR A 98 6.48 6.39 0.51
C TYR A 98 5.46 6.75 1.59
N ILE A 99 4.68 5.77 2.07
CA ILE A 99 3.69 5.99 3.12
C ILE A 99 4.34 6.26 4.48
N LEU A 100 5.40 5.53 4.83
CA LEU A 100 6.14 5.77 6.06
C LEU A 100 6.73 7.19 6.11
N ASP A 101 7.23 7.68 4.98
CA ASP A 101 7.85 9.01 4.88
C ASP A 101 6.82 10.16 4.80
N ASN A 102 5.63 9.91 4.23
CA ASN A 102 4.69 10.99 3.87
C ASN A 102 3.33 10.95 4.59
N CYS A 103 3.02 9.91 5.38
CA CYS A 103 1.75 9.80 6.08
C CYS A 103 1.89 10.09 7.58
N SER A 104 1.75 11.36 7.98
CA SER A 104 1.91 11.79 9.37
C SER A 104 0.89 11.20 10.35
N GLU A 105 -0.27 10.77 9.86
CA GLU A 105 -1.35 10.18 10.67
C GLU A 105 -1.20 8.65 10.84
N LEU A 106 -0.17 8.02 10.24
CA LEU A 106 -0.07 6.56 10.14
C LEU A 106 -0.05 5.85 11.50
N LEU A 107 0.76 6.31 12.46
CA LEU A 107 0.83 5.69 13.79
C LEU A 107 -0.50 5.77 14.53
N GLU A 108 -1.20 6.90 14.44
CA GLU A 108 -2.52 7.07 15.03
C GLU A 108 -3.54 6.15 14.36
N SER A 109 -3.48 6.03 13.03
CA SER A 109 -4.36 5.14 12.26
C SER A 109 -4.18 3.68 12.67
N ILE A 110 -2.93 3.20 12.78
CA ILE A 110 -2.63 1.83 13.20
C ILE A 110 -3.04 1.59 14.65
N SER A 111 -2.80 2.57 15.53
CA SER A 111 -3.15 2.47 16.96
C SER A 111 -4.66 2.29 17.18
N ASN A 112 -5.47 2.96 16.36
CA ASN A 112 -6.93 2.90 16.40
C ASN A 112 -7.54 1.82 15.48
N ALA A 113 -6.71 1.09 14.75
CA ALA A 113 -7.15 0.06 13.81
C ALA A 113 -7.67 -1.18 14.54
N ASN A 114 -8.33 -2.06 13.78
CA ASN A 114 -8.71 -3.37 14.27
C ASN A 114 -7.49 -4.20 14.66
N GLU A 115 -7.65 -5.03 15.71
CA GLU A 115 -6.55 -5.83 16.27
C GLU A 115 -5.90 -6.78 15.26
N SER A 116 -6.64 -7.23 14.24
CA SER A 116 -6.13 -8.06 13.14
C SER A 116 -5.01 -7.38 12.36
N VAL A 117 -5.29 -6.20 11.77
CA VAL A 117 -4.32 -5.46 10.97
C VAL A 117 -3.20 -4.89 11.83
N LYS A 118 -3.52 -4.44 13.05
CA LYS A 118 -2.52 -3.97 14.02
C LYS A 118 -1.50 -5.07 14.34
N ALA A 119 -1.97 -6.27 14.71
CA ALA A 119 -1.09 -7.39 15.04
C ALA A 119 -0.24 -7.83 13.84
N TYR A 120 -0.83 -7.85 12.64
CA TYR A 120 -0.10 -8.17 11.41
C TYR A 120 1.02 -7.15 11.13
N LEU A 121 0.71 -5.85 11.17
CA LEU A 121 1.70 -4.79 10.93
C LEU A 121 2.85 -4.87 11.95
N LYS A 122 2.55 -5.10 13.23
CA LYS A 122 3.57 -5.32 14.27
C LYS A 122 4.49 -6.48 13.94
N GLU A 123 3.92 -7.61 13.52
CA GLU A 123 4.69 -8.80 13.17
C GLU A 123 5.60 -8.55 11.96
N GLU A 124 5.05 -7.99 10.88
CA GLU A 124 5.80 -7.76 9.65
C GLU A 124 6.86 -6.66 9.79
N CYS A 125 6.56 -5.57 10.51
CA CYS A 125 7.56 -4.56 10.86
C CYS A 125 8.69 -5.15 11.72
N SER A 126 8.39 -6.08 12.65
CA SER A 126 9.43 -6.78 13.42
C SER A 126 10.31 -7.67 12.54
N LYS A 127 9.78 -8.25 11.46
CA LYS A 127 10.55 -9.01 10.47
C LYS A 127 11.43 -8.07 9.63
N LEU A 128 10.89 -6.93 9.19
CA LEU A 128 11.64 -5.91 8.46
C LEU A 128 12.85 -5.41 9.25
N LEU A 129 12.70 -5.11 10.55
CA LEU A 129 13.81 -4.67 11.42
C LEU A 129 14.92 -5.71 11.57
N LYS A 130 14.64 -6.99 11.30
CA LYS A 130 15.64 -8.08 11.33
C LYS A 130 16.26 -8.35 9.96
N ASN A 131 15.79 -7.67 8.91
CA ASN A 131 16.32 -7.83 7.56
C ASN A 131 17.62 -7.04 7.42
N GLU A 132 18.73 -7.73 7.12
CA GLU A 132 20.05 -7.12 6.94
C GLU A 132 20.09 -6.09 5.81
N GLY A 133 19.19 -6.19 4.83
CA GLY A 133 19.06 -5.26 3.71
C GLY A 133 18.09 -4.10 3.95
N LEU A 134 17.53 -3.93 5.16
CA LEU A 134 16.52 -2.90 5.43
C LEU A 134 17.04 -1.50 5.11
N THR A 135 18.20 -1.12 5.63
CA THR A 135 18.79 0.21 5.44
C THR A 135 18.99 0.51 3.96
N GLU A 136 19.68 -0.38 3.22
CA GLU A 136 19.87 -0.20 1.77
C GLU A 136 18.54 -0.17 1.01
N GLY A 137 17.56 -0.95 1.45
CA GLY A 137 16.20 -0.94 0.90
C GLY A 137 15.56 0.43 1.04
N ILE A 138 15.56 1.00 2.25
CA ILE A 138 14.96 2.31 2.54
C ILE A 138 15.65 3.39 1.69
N GLU A 139 16.98 3.44 1.74
CA GLU A 139 17.79 4.40 0.98
C GLU A 139 17.49 4.33 -0.53
N SER A 140 17.32 3.12 -1.07
CA SER A 140 17.02 2.93 -2.50
C SER A 140 15.64 3.42 -2.92
N ALA A 141 14.68 3.46 -1.99
CA ALA A 141 13.31 3.89 -2.23
C ALA A 141 13.10 5.39 -1.97
N LEU A 142 14.02 6.05 -1.27
CA LEU A 142 13.95 7.48 -0.98
C LEU A 142 14.32 8.34 -2.20
N PRO A 143 13.76 9.56 -2.31
CA PRO A 143 14.20 10.53 -3.31
C PRO A 143 15.66 10.96 -3.07
N ASN A 144 16.43 11.12 -4.16
CA ASN A 144 17.85 11.50 -4.08
C ASN A 144 18.10 12.75 -3.21
N GLY A 145 19.07 12.67 -2.29
CA GLY A 145 19.60 13.80 -1.52
C GLY A 145 19.00 14.00 -0.12
N SER A 146 18.22 13.04 0.38
CA SER A 146 17.63 13.06 1.75
C SER A 146 17.89 11.75 2.51
N GLU A 147 18.88 10.94 2.10
CA GLU A 147 18.90 9.52 2.45
C GLU A 147 19.17 9.24 3.94
N GLU A 148 20.13 9.93 4.57
CA GLU A 148 20.61 9.51 5.90
C GLU A 148 19.61 9.83 7.02
N GLU A 149 19.16 11.09 7.15
CA GLU A 149 18.20 11.52 8.19
C GLU A 149 16.82 10.88 8.00
N ALA A 150 16.32 10.79 6.75
CA ALA A 150 15.03 10.17 6.49
C ALA A 150 15.05 8.66 6.76
N THR A 151 16.17 7.98 6.47
CA THR A 151 16.30 6.54 6.78
C THR A 151 16.22 6.29 8.28
N GLU A 152 16.89 7.08 9.10
CA GLU A 152 16.81 6.97 10.56
C GLU A 152 15.37 7.17 11.07
N ILE A 153 14.68 8.22 10.58
CA ILE A 153 13.29 8.52 10.95
C ILE A 153 12.37 7.35 10.56
N ILE A 154 12.55 6.76 9.38
CA ILE A 154 11.73 5.64 8.90
C ILE A 154 11.99 4.39 9.73
N ILE A 155 13.24 4.10 10.09
CA ILE A 155 13.56 2.97 10.98
C ILE A 155 12.92 3.17 12.36
N GLU A 156 12.98 4.39 12.91
CA GLU A 156 12.31 4.74 14.16
C GLU A 156 10.79 4.57 14.04
N LEU A 157 10.19 5.00 12.93
CA LEU A 157 8.77 4.81 12.68
C LEU A 157 8.37 3.34 12.60
N ILE A 158 9.16 2.49 11.93
CA ILE A 158 8.94 1.04 11.88
C ILE A 158 9.03 0.43 13.29
N GLN A 159 10.00 0.87 14.11
CA GLN A 159 10.11 0.45 15.50
C GLN A 159 8.88 0.89 16.33
N ASN A 160 8.43 2.14 16.16
CA ASN A 160 7.23 2.65 16.82
C ASN A 160 5.99 1.82 16.48
N ILE A 161 5.84 1.38 15.22
CA ILE A 161 4.75 0.47 14.83
C ILE A 161 4.81 -0.84 15.61
N VAL A 162 5.99 -1.44 15.76
CA VAL A 162 6.20 -2.67 16.53
C VAL A 162 5.81 -2.50 18.01
N ASP A 163 6.00 -1.31 18.56
CA ASP A 163 5.80 -1.01 19.97
C ASP A 163 4.39 -0.47 20.31
N ILE A 164 3.51 -0.30 19.32
CA ILE A 164 2.10 0.11 19.53
C ILE A 164 1.43 -0.83 20.53
N GLU A 165 0.72 -0.29 21.52
CA GLU A 165 -0.05 -1.07 22.51
C GLU A 165 -1.27 -1.81 21.92
#